data_AF-A0A132NC15-F1
#
_entry.id   AF-A0A132NC15-F1
#
_cell.length_a   1.000
_cell.length_b   1.000
_cell.length_c   1.000
_cell.angle_alpha   90.00
_cell.angle_beta   90.00
_cell.angle_gamma   90.00
#
_symmetry.space_group_name_H-M   'P 1'
#
loop_
_entity.id
_entity.type
_entity.pdbx_description
1 polymer ?
#
loop_
_entity_poly.entity_id
_entity_poly.type
_entity_poly.pdbx_seq_one_letter_code
_entity_poly.pdbx_strand_id
1 'polypeptide(L)'
;MGSWGTGPFDNDDAMDFFGELELADPDKAMTRVRDVLVATVERPGCLEVSEANVAVAAAALVAAGRSRFARSGSQVVDEWLSTHRPHASQDDQELAIRALDRVCGPDSEWLELWQTAGKEQDVRACVENLKRVLSS
;
A
#
# COMPACT_ATOMS: atom_id res chain seq x y z
N MET A 1 -4.14 3.29 16.40
CA MET A 1 -3.18 2.65 15.49
C MET A 1 -1.98 3.57 15.40
N GLY A 2 -0.78 3.03 15.56
CA GLY A 2 0.49 3.74 15.56
C GLY A 2 1.36 3.39 14.37
N SER A 3 2.41 4.18 14.16
CA SER A 3 3.44 3.94 13.15
C SER A 3 4.81 3.98 13.81
N TRP A 4 5.69 3.04 13.46
CA TRP A 4 7.08 2.97 13.95
C TRP A 4 8.10 3.30 12.86
N GLY A 5 7.64 3.49 11.62
CA GLY A 5 8.45 3.82 10.46
C GLY A 5 7.61 4.38 9.32
N THR A 6 8.26 4.67 8.21
CA THR A 6 7.65 5.28 7.01
C THR A 6 7.44 4.28 5.88
N GLY A 7 7.75 3.00 6.11
CA GLY A 7 7.52 1.93 5.14
C GLY A 7 6.05 1.52 5.03
N PRO A 8 5.66 0.83 3.94
CA PRO A 8 4.26 0.45 3.69
C PRO A 8 3.62 -0.40 4.80
N PHE A 9 4.45 -1.18 5.52
CA PHE A 9 4.02 -2.07 6.59
C PHE A 9 4.55 -1.64 7.97
N ASP A 10 5.07 -0.41 8.11
CA ASP A 10 5.59 0.11 9.37
C ASP A 10 4.53 0.80 10.25
N ASN A 11 3.31 0.26 10.22
CA ASN A 11 2.16 0.77 10.96
C ASN A 11 1.16 -0.35 11.26
N ASP A 12 0.38 -0.16 12.32
CA ASP A 12 -0.58 -1.18 12.77
C ASP A 12 -1.67 -1.46 11.70
N ASP A 13 -2.20 -0.42 11.03
CA ASP A 13 -3.29 -0.57 10.06
C ASP A 13 -2.91 -1.49 8.89
N ALA A 14 -1.70 -1.31 8.36
CA ALA A 14 -1.16 -2.12 7.27
C ALA A 14 -0.89 -3.57 7.71
N MET A 15 -0.43 -3.77 8.95
CA MET A 15 -0.16 -5.10 9.49
C MET A 15 -1.45 -5.86 9.81
N ASP A 16 -2.47 -5.17 10.32
CA ASP A 16 -3.80 -5.75 10.53
C ASP A 16 -4.43 -6.15 9.19
N PHE A 17 -4.35 -5.27 8.18
CA PHE A 17 -4.79 -5.59 6.82
C PHE A 17 -4.04 -6.80 6.24
N PHE A 18 -2.71 -6.85 6.39
CA PHE A 18 -1.93 -8.01 5.94
C PHE A 18 -2.33 -9.30 6.66
N GLY A 19 -2.62 -9.23 7.97
CA GLY A 19 -3.14 -10.37 8.72
C GLY A 19 -4.47 -10.89 8.18
N GLU A 20 -5.36 -10.02 7.71
CA GLU A 20 -6.59 -10.42 7.01
C GLU A 20 -6.28 -11.19 5.71
N LEU A 21 -5.28 -10.73 4.94
CA LEU A 21 -4.90 -11.36 3.68
C LEU A 21 -4.20 -12.70 3.88
N GLU A 22 -3.36 -12.81 4.91
CA GLU A 22 -2.62 -14.05 5.24
C GLU A 22 -3.58 -15.19 5.59
N LEU A 23 -4.69 -14.88 6.25
CA LEU A 23 -5.73 -15.84 6.63
C LEU A 23 -6.74 -16.12 5.50
N ALA A 24 -6.73 -15.32 4.42
CA ALA A 24 -7.65 -15.46 3.31
C ALA A 24 -7.17 -16.46 2.27
N ASP A 25 -8.11 -17.03 1.51
CA ASP A 25 -7.77 -17.79 0.30
C ASP A 25 -7.00 -16.89 -0.69
N PRO A 26 -5.99 -17.40 -1.44
CA PRO A 26 -5.16 -16.57 -2.33
C PRO A 26 -5.95 -15.73 -3.34
N ASP A 27 -7.01 -16.28 -3.92
CA ASP A 27 -7.87 -15.57 -4.87
C ASP A 27 -8.67 -14.43 -4.20
N LYS A 28 -9.03 -14.61 -2.93
CA LYS A 28 -9.72 -13.59 -2.13
C LYS A 28 -8.76 -12.50 -1.68
N ALA A 29 -7.50 -12.84 -1.40
CA ALA A 29 -6.48 -11.87 -1.00
C ALA A 29 -6.30 -10.78 -2.07
N MET A 30 -6.16 -11.16 -3.34
CA MET A 30 -6.02 -10.16 -4.42
C MET A 30 -7.31 -9.40 -4.72
N THR A 31 -8.47 -10.03 -4.52
CA THR A 31 -9.75 -9.31 -4.61
C THR A 31 -9.83 -8.22 -3.54
N ARG A 32 -9.46 -8.55 -2.29
CA ARG A 32 -9.42 -7.61 -1.17
C ARG A 32 -8.43 -6.46 -1.37
N VAL A 33 -7.25 -6.75 -1.95
CA VAL A 33 -6.28 -5.71 -2.36
C VAL A 33 -6.91 -4.75 -3.37
N ARG A 34 -7.60 -5.25 -4.40
CA ARG A 34 -8.30 -4.39 -5.38
C ARG A 34 -9.39 -3.55 -4.73
N ASP A 35 -10.21 -4.14 -3.87
CA ASP A 35 -11.30 -3.46 -3.20
C ASP A 35 -10.81 -2.25 -2.40
N VAL A 36 -9.69 -2.40 -1.67
CA VAL A 36 -9.05 -1.30 -0.94
C VAL A 36 -8.62 -0.18 -1.89
N LEU A 37 -7.96 -0.53 -3.00
CA LEU A 37 -7.45 0.48 -3.94
C LEU A 37 -8.60 1.23 -4.63
N VAL A 38 -9.68 0.52 -5.01
CA VAL A 38 -10.90 1.15 -5.54
C VAL A 38 -11.51 2.09 -4.50
N ALA A 39 -11.73 1.61 -3.28
CA ALA A 39 -12.32 2.42 -2.20
C ALA A 39 -11.48 3.67 -1.90
N THR A 40 -10.16 3.58 -2.00
CA THR A 40 -9.25 4.72 -1.84
C THR A 40 -9.45 5.75 -2.94
N VAL A 41 -9.44 5.32 -4.20
CA VAL A 41 -9.60 6.24 -5.35
C VAL A 41 -10.98 6.89 -5.35
N GLU A 42 -12.01 6.15 -4.97
CA GLU A 42 -13.40 6.62 -4.99
C GLU A 42 -13.82 7.34 -3.70
N ARG A 43 -12.92 7.45 -2.71
CA ARG A 43 -13.22 8.06 -1.41
C ARG A 43 -13.69 9.52 -1.56
N PRO A 44 -14.94 9.84 -1.18
CA PRO A 44 -15.36 11.23 -1.11
C PRO A 44 -14.73 11.93 0.11
N GLY A 45 -14.36 13.19 -0.06
CA GLY A 45 -13.81 14.01 1.03
C GLY A 45 -12.39 13.58 1.43
N CYS A 46 -12.02 13.84 2.68
CA CYS A 46 -10.67 13.56 3.18
C CYS A 46 -10.42 12.05 3.30
N LEU A 47 -9.20 11.64 2.97
CA LEU A 47 -8.72 10.27 3.19
C LEU A 47 -8.09 10.19 4.58
N GLU A 48 -8.64 9.31 5.41
CA GLU A 48 -8.17 9.10 6.78
C GLU A 48 -6.79 8.43 6.79
N VAL A 49 -6.02 8.65 7.87
CA VAL A 49 -4.67 8.06 8.02
C VAL A 49 -4.69 6.54 7.87
N SER A 50 -5.65 5.86 8.52
CA SER A 50 -5.73 4.39 8.51
C SER A 50 -6.06 3.85 7.12
N GLU A 51 -6.94 4.52 6.38
CA GLU A 51 -7.31 4.16 5.01
C GLU A 51 -6.14 4.33 4.06
N ALA A 52 -5.40 5.43 4.19
CA ALA A 52 -4.19 5.68 3.43
C ALA A 52 -3.08 4.66 3.74
N ASN A 53 -2.88 4.30 5.01
CA ASN A 53 -1.92 3.27 5.42
C ASN A 53 -2.22 1.93 4.71
N VAL A 54 -3.48 1.50 4.76
CA VAL A 54 -3.93 0.26 4.10
C VAL A 54 -3.79 0.36 2.57
N ALA A 55 -4.07 1.52 1.97
CA ALA A 55 -3.89 1.75 0.55
C ALA A 55 -2.42 1.65 0.09
N VAL A 56 -1.48 2.22 0.86
CA VAL A 56 -0.04 2.14 0.56
C VAL A 56 0.44 0.69 0.68
N ALA A 57 -0.01 -0.05 1.69
CA ALA A 57 0.29 -1.47 1.85
C ALA A 57 -0.26 -2.30 0.67
N ALA A 58 -1.51 -2.07 0.27
CA ALA A 58 -2.14 -2.73 -0.88
C ALA A 58 -1.36 -2.45 -2.18
N ALA A 59 -0.97 -1.20 -2.43
CA ALA A 59 -0.16 -0.83 -3.60
C ALA A 59 1.24 -1.49 -3.56
N ALA A 60 1.84 -1.62 -2.38
CA ALA A 60 3.12 -2.31 -2.21
C ALA A 60 3.03 -3.81 -2.54
N LEU A 61 1.92 -4.48 -2.22
CA LEU A 61 1.68 -5.88 -2.61
C LEU A 61 1.55 -6.03 -4.13
N VAL A 62 0.83 -5.12 -4.79
CA VAL A 62 0.74 -5.08 -6.27
C VAL A 62 2.13 -4.89 -6.89
N ALA A 63 2.94 -3.97 -6.35
CA ALA A 63 4.30 -3.72 -6.80
C ALA A 63 5.21 -4.94 -6.62
N ALA A 64 5.09 -5.63 -5.49
CA ALA A 64 5.85 -6.85 -5.21
C ALA A 64 5.47 -8.02 -6.15
N GLY A 65 4.21 -8.07 -6.60
CA GLY A 65 3.77 -9.02 -7.64
C GLY A 65 4.51 -8.87 -8.97
N ARG A 66 5.03 -7.66 -9.30
CA ARG A 66 5.81 -7.43 -10.54
C ARG A 66 7.25 -7.91 -10.47
N SER A 67 7.89 -7.79 -9.30
CA SER A 67 9.31 -8.08 -9.17
C SER A 67 9.59 -8.96 -7.97
N ARG A 68 10.13 -10.16 -8.23
CA ARG A 68 10.59 -11.11 -7.21
C ARG A 68 11.64 -10.55 -6.24
N PHE A 69 12.21 -9.39 -6.56
CA PHE A 69 13.24 -8.71 -5.77
C PHE A 69 12.72 -7.46 -5.07
N ALA A 70 11.50 -7.01 -5.37
CA ALA A 70 10.90 -5.90 -4.66
C ALA A 70 10.61 -6.37 -3.22
N ARG A 71 11.29 -5.74 -2.27
CA ARG A 71 11.04 -5.97 -0.85
C ARG A 71 9.96 -5.02 -0.39
N SER A 72 9.01 -5.54 0.39
CA SER A 72 7.95 -4.77 1.03
C SER A 72 8.48 -3.92 2.19
N GLY A 73 9.66 -4.26 2.72
CA GLY A 73 10.22 -3.68 3.95
C GLY A 73 9.85 -4.47 5.21
N SER A 74 8.92 -5.43 5.12
CA SER A 74 8.54 -6.33 6.20
C SER A 74 8.93 -7.77 5.89
N GLN A 75 9.62 -8.43 6.84
CA GLN A 75 10.10 -9.80 6.65
C GLN A 75 8.93 -10.79 6.45
N VAL A 76 7.89 -10.69 7.28
CA VAL A 76 6.74 -11.61 7.21
C VAL A 76 5.97 -11.46 5.88
N VAL A 77 5.84 -10.23 5.39
CA VAL A 77 5.19 -9.95 4.10
C VAL A 77 6.04 -10.48 2.94
N ASP A 78 7.36 -10.26 2.98
CA ASP A 78 8.30 -10.77 1.97
C ASP A 78 8.26 -12.32 1.90
N GLU A 79 8.20 -12.99 3.06
CA GLU A 79 8.07 -14.44 3.16
C GLU A 79 6.76 -14.93 2.55
N TRP A 80 5.63 -14.32 2.89
CA TRP A 80 4.32 -14.66 2.32
C TRP A 80 4.26 -14.48 0.80
N LEU A 81 4.81 -13.37 0.29
CA LEU A 81 4.89 -13.09 -1.16
C LEU A 81 5.75 -14.11 -1.91
N SER A 82 6.81 -14.62 -1.26
CA SER A 82 7.68 -15.65 -1.85
C SER A 82 6.96 -16.97 -2.10
N THR A 83 5.98 -17.29 -1.26
CA THR A 83 5.16 -18.51 -1.33
C THR A 83 3.93 -18.34 -2.22
N HIS A 84 3.18 -17.25 -2.07
CA HIS A 84 1.84 -17.13 -2.68
C HIS A 84 1.86 -16.51 -4.08
N ARG A 85 2.88 -15.69 -4.42
CA ARG A 85 3.06 -15.12 -5.77
C ARG A 85 1.76 -14.55 -6.37
N PRO A 86 1.10 -13.59 -5.72
CA PRO A 86 -0.10 -12.99 -6.28
C PRO A 86 0.19 -12.35 -7.64
N HIS A 87 -0.61 -12.70 -8.65
CA HIS A 87 -0.51 -12.10 -9.98
C HIS A 87 -1.26 -10.77 -10.01
N ALA A 88 -0.55 -9.67 -10.26
CA ALA A 88 -1.13 -8.36 -10.49
C ALA A 88 -1.24 -8.07 -12.00
N SER A 89 -2.45 -7.75 -12.46
CA SER A 89 -2.68 -7.33 -13.85
C SER A 89 -2.12 -5.92 -14.10
N GLN A 90 -2.10 -5.48 -15.37
CA GLN A 90 -1.78 -4.09 -15.69
C GLN A 90 -2.82 -3.12 -15.08
N ASP A 91 -4.10 -3.48 -15.12
CA ASP A 91 -5.18 -2.69 -14.52
C ASP A 91 -4.97 -2.52 -13.00
N ASP A 92 -4.50 -3.56 -12.31
CA ASP A 92 -4.19 -3.50 -10.88
C ASP A 92 -3.08 -2.48 -10.58
N GLN A 93 -2.11 -2.36 -11.49
CA GLN A 93 -0.97 -1.45 -11.35
C GLN A 93 -1.39 -0.01 -11.59
N GLU A 94 -2.19 0.24 -12.63
CA GLU A 94 -2.75 1.56 -12.90
C GLU A 94 -3.66 2.01 -11.75
N LEU A 95 -4.48 1.09 -11.22
CA LEU A 95 -5.30 1.35 -10.06
C LEU A 95 -4.46 1.67 -8.81
N ALA A 96 -3.39 0.91 -8.56
CA ALA A 96 -2.46 1.16 -7.45
C ALA A 96 -1.77 2.52 -7.56
N ILE A 97 -1.33 2.93 -8.76
CA ILE A 97 -0.74 4.25 -9.00
C ILE A 97 -1.75 5.36 -8.68
N ARG A 98 -3.00 5.25 -9.15
CA ARG A 98 -4.05 6.23 -8.83
C ARG A 98 -4.34 6.32 -7.34
N ALA A 99 -4.35 5.18 -6.63
CA ALA A 99 -4.55 5.17 -5.18
C ALA A 99 -3.39 5.86 -4.46
N LEU A 100 -2.15 5.62 -4.89
CA LEU A 100 -0.97 6.31 -4.35
C LEU A 100 -1.00 7.82 -4.62
N ASP A 101 -1.45 8.23 -5.82
CA ASP A 101 -1.67 9.65 -6.13
C ASP A 101 -2.74 10.27 -5.23
N ARG A 102 -3.82 9.53 -4.92
CA ARG A 102 -4.85 9.97 -3.99
C ARG A 102 -4.32 10.11 -2.56
N VAL A 103 -3.49 9.18 -2.09
CA VAL A 103 -2.84 9.22 -0.77
C VAL A 103 -1.89 10.42 -0.64
N CYS A 104 -1.14 10.74 -1.70
CA CYS A 104 -0.19 11.86 -1.73
C CYS A 104 -0.79 13.20 -2.19
N GLY A 105 -2.09 13.21 -2.51
CA GLY A 105 -2.82 14.36 -3.01
C GLY A 105 -3.32 15.31 -1.92
N PRO A 106 -4.01 16.40 -2.31
CA PRO A 106 -4.77 17.21 -1.36
C PRO A 106 -5.87 16.37 -0.69
N ASP A 107 -6.30 16.75 0.52
CA ASP A 107 -7.31 16.04 1.31
C ASP A 107 -6.89 14.62 1.74
N SER A 108 -5.71 14.52 2.37
CA SER A 108 -5.15 13.28 2.93
C SER A 108 -4.56 13.55 4.30
N GLU A 109 -5.22 13.06 5.35
CA GLU A 109 -4.73 13.20 6.73
C GLU A 109 -3.38 12.49 6.92
N TRP A 110 -3.12 11.46 6.12
CA TRP A 110 -1.85 10.75 6.14
C TRP A 110 -0.68 11.65 5.76
N LEU A 111 -0.86 12.46 4.72
CA LEU A 111 0.18 13.40 4.30
C LEU A 111 0.36 14.50 5.35
N GLU A 112 -0.72 15.03 5.92
CA GLU A 112 -0.70 16.02 6.99
C GLU A 112 0.00 15.51 8.25
N LEU A 113 -0.25 14.24 8.62
CA LEU A 113 0.43 13.56 9.72
C LEU A 113 1.94 13.54 9.51
N TRP A 114 2.41 13.10 8.34
CA TRP A 114 3.84 13.00 8.06
C TRP A 114 4.51 14.35 7.84
N GLN A 115 3.78 15.36 7.37
CA GLN A 115 4.23 16.76 7.37
C GLN A 115 4.46 17.25 8.80
N THR A 116 3.49 17.02 9.69
CA THR A 116 3.59 17.40 11.11
C THR A 116 4.74 16.68 11.81
N ALA A 117 5.00 15.41 11.44
CA ALA A 117 6.11 14.63 11.96
C ALA A 117 7.49 14.97 11.33
N GLY A 118 7.55 15.87 10.34
CA GLY A 118 8.80 16.22 9.64
C GLY A 118 9.36 15.11 8.74
N LYS A 119 8.49 14.21 8.28
CA LYS A 119 8.81 12.98 7.55
C LYS A 119 8.18 12.89 6.15
N GLU A 120 7.57 13.99 5.68
CA GLU A 120 6.95 14.08 4.35
C GLU A 120 7.87 13.59 3.22
N GLN A 121 9.14 14.01 3.21
CA GLN A 121 10.08 13.61 2.16
C GLN A 121 10.33 12.10 2.13
N ASP A 122 10.45 11.48 3.31
CA ASP A 122 10.70 10.03 3.44
C ASP A 122 9.52 9.23 2.88
N VAL A 123 8.30 9.63 3.26
CA VAL A 123 7.09 8.91 2.82
C VAL A 123 6.76 9.14 1.35
N ARG A 124 6.98 10.36 0.82
CA ARG A 124 6.84 10.63 -0.61
C ARG A 124 7.86 9.86 -1.44
N ALA A 125 9.11 9.77 -0.98
CA ALA A 125 10.12 8.96 -1.65
C ALA A 125 9.73 7.47 -1.67
N CYS A 126 9.14 6.96 -0.58
CA CYS A 126 8.58 5.61 -0.54
C CYS A 126 7.51 5.41 -1.62
N VAL A 127 6.51 6.30 -1.68
CA VAL A 127 5.42 6.25 -2.66
C VAL A 127 5.94 6.34 -4.11
N GLU A 128 6.86 7.25 -4.40
CA GLU A 128 7.44 7.39 -5.74
C GLU A 128 8.27 6.17 -6.17
N ASN A 129 8.92 5.50 -5.22
CA ASN A 129 9.59 4.23 -5.51
C ASN A 129 8.57 3.12 -5.88
N LEU A 130 7.44 3.04 -5.19
CA LEU A 130 6.37 2.10 -5.53
C LEU A 130 5.82 2.39 -6.93
N LYS A 131 5.51 3.66 -7.24
CA LYS A 131 5.02 4.06 -8.57
C LYS A 131 6.00 3.71 -9.68
N ARG A 132 7.31 3.83 -9.44
CA ARG A 132 8.34 3.43 -10.41
C ARG A 132 8.32 1.93 -10.70
N VAL A 133 8.16 1.10 -9.66
CA VAL A 133 8.06 -0.37 -9.82
C VAL A 133 6.77 -0.75 -10.54
N LEU A 134 5.66 -0.08 -10.23
CA LEU A 134 4.36 -0.32 -10.86
C LEU A 134 4.34 0.07 -12.35
N SER A 135 5.14 1.08 -12.74
CA SER A 135 5.18 1.59 -14.12
C SER A 135 6.26 0.93 -15.00
N SER A 136 7.12 0.07 -14.43
CA SER A 136 8.22 -0.60 -15.15
C SER A 136 7.81 -1.98 -15.62
#